data_AF-X6L8G8-F1
#
_entry.id   AF-X6L8G8-F1
#
_cell.length_a   1.000
_cell.length_b   1.000
_cell.length_c   1.000
_cell.angle_alpha   90.00
_cell.angle_beta   90.00
_cell.angle_gamma   90.00
#
_symmetry.space_group_name_H-M   'P 1'
#
loop_
_entity.id
_entity.type
_entity.pdbx_description
1 polymer ?
#
loop_
_entity_poly.entity_id
_entity_poly.type
_entity_poly.pdbx_seq_one_letter_code
_entity_poly.pdbx_strand_id
1 'polypeptide(L)'
;MAMKVATMRRKRMKKNKQRIDQKYSIFVQSQLNSLNFTESEATSDNDDEKDDDNMDMTEKAENIFNRFTEVKKLQKDYPIIFAYFPQDIIKLFDRRLKQTYLNLHDEMLELAAVETSTKPLKRKITIARALSALDDFAQPNCKFCKLFLKHQTKLYGDIIDIEPVLEAIEEHEYPTVASELFRIQQNIDDPNMKRAFDNIKISLSRSLNTLAKSTLKKVLLLGEDEVDLNRVTKLVDNLGHIKEAQHFVIQFVDEVAQKEIEKTADKTKFAIRRWMKVVLDTFDASVNALNFLEAENKITLVQRIVDILGDYCEPAPLDSEGDVKKGQEGNGNEKTDTIISVKKLRKRIEKKLQEIVDKYKNIHLVGHTFNPYASFPPREIYEKLYTIMNKGALYKDKWKEIENDIILKIRQLIVAREKVGALRPWEIGSYIRLCRTVLTVLPDHMKNMLEEEIRQSEKYVLYEMEIAGAVAEIVDNKNVNELINF
;
A
#
# COMPACT_ATOMS: atom_id res chain seq x y z
N MET A 1 -18.43 -57.19 66.61
CA MET A 1 -19.09 -55.94 66.16
C MET A 1 -18.81 -55.61 64.68
N ALA A 2 -17.57 -55.74 64.19
CA ALA A 2 -17.18 -55.46 62.79
C ALA A 2 -17.95 -56.28 61.71
N MET A 3 -18.26 -57.55 61.98
CA MET A 3 -18.98 -58.43 61.02
C MET A 3 -20.42 -57.96 60.77
N LYS A 4 -21.15 -57.51 61.81
CA LYS A 4 -22.51 -56.94 61.67
C LYS A 4 -22.51 -55.64 60.86
N VAL A 5 -21.48 -54.81 61.02
CA VAL A 5 -21.32 -53.56 60.26
C VAL A 5 -21.02 -53.84 58.78
N ALA A 6 -20.19 -54.84 58.48
CA ALA A 6 -19.90 -55.27 57.10
C ALA A 6 -21.15 -55.84 56.40
N THR A 7 -21.95 -56.65 57.09
CA THR A 7 -23.19 -57.21 56.54
C THR A 7 -24.26 -56.15 56.32
N MET A 8 -24.38 -55.17 57.24
CA MET A 8 -25.27 -54.02 57.04
C MET A 8 -24.79 -53.12 55.89
N ARG A 9 -23.48 -52.87 55.74
CA ARG A 9 -22.93 -52.15 54.59
C ARG A 9 -23.22 -52.86 53.27
N ARG A 10 -23.06 -54.19 53.19
CA ARG A 10 -23.40 -54.98 51.99
C ARG A 10 -24.90 -54.95 51.66
N LYS A 11 -25.79 -55.08 52.66
CA LYS A 11 -27.25 -54.95 52.44
C LYS A 11 -27.63 -53.55 51.97
N ARG A 12 -27.01 -52.50 52.54
CA ARG A 12 -27.24 -51.11 52.16
C ARG A 12 -26.72 -50.80 50.75
N MET A 13 -25.55 -51.34 50.37
CA MET A 13 -25.02 -51.24 49.01
C MET A 13 -25.88 -51.98 47.97
N LYS A 14 -26.35 -53.20 48.27
CA LYS A 14 -27.29 -53.92 47.39
C LYS A 14 -28.60 -53.15 47.19
N LYS A 15 -29.16 -52.60 48.27
CA LYS A 15 -30.40 -51.79 48.21
C LYS A 15 -30.20 -50.48 47.44
N ASN A 16 -29.03 -49.84 47.58
CA ASN A 16 -28.69 -48.65 46.79
C ASN A 16 -28.49 -48.97 45.31
N LYS A 17 -27.81 -50.08 44.97
CA LYS A 17 -27.66 -50.54 43.58
C LYS A 17 -29.01 -50.78 42.91
N GLN A 18 -29.89 -51.55 43.56
CA GLN A 18 -31.25 -51.82 43.06
C GLN A 18 -32.09 -50.56 42.87
N ARG A 19 -31.90 -49.55 43.73
CA ARG A 19 -32.59 -48.26 43.64
C ARG A 19 -32.04 -47.37 42.51
N ILE A 20 -30.75 -47.47 42.21
CA ILE A 20 -30.11 -46.81 41.06
C ILE A 20 -30.60 -47.46 39.77
N ASP A 21 -30.59 -48.79 39.69
CA ASP A 21 -31.06 -49.56 38.53
C ASP A 21 -32.54 -49.26 38.22
N GLN A 22 -33.40 -49.15 39.24
CA GLN A 22 -34.81 -48.75 39.06
C GLN A 22 -34.97 -47.31 38.56
N LYS A 23 -34.22 -46.35 39.11
CA LYS A 23 -34.27 -44.96 38.64
C LYS A 23 -33.77 -44.83 37.20
N TYR A 24 -32.77 -45.63 36.84
CA TYR A 24 -32.24 -45.67 35.48
C TYR A 24 -33.23 -46.34 34.52
N SER A 25 -33.92 -47.41 34.95
CA SER A 25 -35.00 -48.02 34.19
C SER A 25 -36.16 -47.05 33.94
N ILE A 26 -36.52 -46.21 34.92
CA ILE A 26 -37.54 -45.16 34.76
C ILE A 26 -37.08 -44.07 33.79
N PHE A 27 -35.80 -43.67 33.87
CA PHE A 27 -35.22 -42.71 32.93
C PHE A 27 -35.24 -43.23 31.50
N VAL A 28 -34.79 -44.47 31.27
CA VAL A 28 -34.85 -45.12 29.96
C VAL A 28 -36.31 -45.22 29.49
N GLN A 29 -37.25 -45.67 30.34
CA GLN A 29 -38.68 -45.69 30.01
C GLN A 29 -39.23 -44.31 29.60
N SER A 30 -38.78 -43.24 30.25
CA SER A 30 -39.13 -41.86 29.89
C SER A 30 -38.57 -41.46 28.53
N GLN A 31 -37.33 -41.83 28.21
CA GLN A 31 -36.75 -41.62 26.88
C GLN A 31 -37.48 -42.46 25.82
N LEU A 32 -37.94 -43.65 26.18
CA LEU A 32 -38.73 -44.54 25.33
C LEU A 32 -40.15 -44.03 25.07
N ASN A 33 -40.76 -43.33 26.03
CA ASN A 33 -42.06 -42.68 25.87
C ASN A 33 -41.97 -41.39 25.04
N SER A 34 -40.79 -40.77 24.94
CA SER A 34 -40.57 -39.62 24.07
C SER A 34 -40.34 -39.96 22.59
N LEU A 35 -40.32 -41.26 22.22
CA LEU A 35 -40.25 -41.73 20.83
C LEU A 35 -41.63 -41.79 20.14
N ASN A 36 -42.68 -41.23 20.75
CA ASN A 36 -44.03 -41.30 20.20
C ASN A 36 -44.16 -40.48 18.91
N PHE A 37 -44.50 -41.15 17.82
CA PHE A 37 -45.36 -40.59 16.78
C PHE A 37 -46.80 -40.77 17.28
N THR A 38 -47.37 -39.77 17.95
CA THR A 38 -48.83 -39.67 18.00
C THR A 38 -49.24 -38.80 16.83
N GLU A 39 -49.99 -39.37 15.89
CA GLU A 39 -50.99 -38.59 15.15
C GLU A 39 -51.80 -37.83 16.19
N SER A 40 -51.65 -36.51 16.27
CA SER A 40 -52.69 -35.69 16.86
C SER A 40 -53.61 -35.24 15.73
N GLU A 41 -54.59 -36.08 15.39
CA GLU A 41 -55.86 -35.55 14.93
C GLU A 41 -56.50 -34.76 16.09
N ALA A 42 -56.66 -33.45 15.90
CA ALA A 42 -57.86 -32.71 16.28
C ALA A 42 -57.73 -31.25 15.83
N THR A 43 -58.24 -30.98 14.63
CA THR A 43 -58.95 -29.74 14.24
C THR A 43 -58.36 -28.41 14.74
N SER A 44 -57.53 -27.77 13.92
CA SER A 44 -57.64 -26.31 13.78
C SER A 44 -58.32 -26.02 12.43
N ASP A 45 -59.65 -26.08 12.44
CA ASP A 45 -60.43 -25.28 11.51
C ASP A 45 -60.12 -23.82 11.84
N ASN A 46 -59.12 -23.27 11.16
CA ASN A 46 -59.03 -21.86 10.82
C ASN A 46 -58.24 -21.82 9.52
N ASP A 47 -58.99 -21.66 8.44
CA ASP A 47 -58.48 -21.15 7.17
C ASP A 47 -57.69 -19.87 7.46
N ASP A 48 -56.36 -19.94 7.40
CA ASP A 48 -55.42 -18.89 6.98
C ASP A 48 -54.01 -19.19 7.56
N GLU A 49 -53.26 -20.08 6.88
CA GLU A 49 -51.78 -20.09 6.76
C GLU A 49 -51.30 -21.47 6.25
N LYS A 50 -51.28 -21.64 4.92
CA LYS A 50 -50.66 -22.81 4.29
C LYS A 50 -49.15 -22.60 4.19
N ASP A 51 -48.39 -22.90 5.25
CA ASP A 51 -46.94 -23.16 5.10
C ASP A 51 -46.24 -23.91 6.27
N ASP A 52 -46.92 -24.26 7.37
CA ASP A 52 -46.22 -24.70 8.61
C ASP A 52 -46.14 -26.24 8.86
N ASP A 53 -46.95 -27.07 8.19
CA ASP A 53 -46.90 -28.54 8.38
C ASP A 53 -45.57 -29.19 7.94
N ASN A 54 -44.78 -28.50 7.11
CA ASN A 54 -43.58 -29.04 6.48
C ASN A 54 -42.30 -28.97 7.35
N MET A 55 -42.26 -28.08 8.33
CA MET A 55 -41.10 -27.91 9.22
C MET A 55 -41.12 -28.93 10.37
N ASP A 56 -42.32 -29.27 10.84
CA ASP A 56 -42.60 -30.21 11.92
C ASP A 56 -42.03 -31.62 11.66
N MET A 57 -42.16 -32.14 10.44
CA MET A 57 -41.70 -33.51 10.12
C MET A 57 -40.18 -33.67 10.04
N THR A 58 -39.45 -32.64 9.62
CA THR A 58 -37.98 -32.67 9.56
C THR A 58 -37.40 -32.66 10.97
N GLU A 59 -37.95 -31.82 11.84
CA GLU A 59 -37.59 -31.75 13.25
C GLU A 59 -37.94 -33.03 14.01
N LYS A 60 -39.11 -33.63 13.73
CA LYS A 60 -39.50 -34.95 14.26
C LYS A 60 -38.52 -36.05 13.86
N ALA A 61 -38.12 -36.13 12.58
CA ALA A 61 -37.16 -37.13 12.12
C ALA A 61 -35.77 -36.96 12.75
N GLU A 62 -35.28 -35.73 12.89
CA GLU A 62 -34.00 -35.40 13.54
C GLU A 62 -34.03 -35.74 15.03
N ASN A 63 -35.10 -35.37 15.73
CA ASN A 63 -35.30 -35.69 17.15
C ASN A 63 -35.32 -37.20 17.39
N ILE A 64 -36.02 -37.96 16.54
CA ILE A 64 -36.06 -39.43 16.61
C ILE A 64 -34.67 -40.03 16.39
N PHE A 65 -33.94 -39.56 15.36
CA PHE A 65 -32.58 -40.04 15.08
C PHE A 65 -31.63 -39.77 16.25
N ASN A 66 -31.68 -38.57 16.84
CA ASN A 66 -30.83 -38.20 17.98
C ASN A 66 -31.16 -39.06 19.21
N ARG A 67 -32.45 -39.18 19.56
CA ARG A 67 -32.90 -40.02 20.69
C ARG A 67 -32.51 -41.49 20.49
N PHE A 68 -32.67 -41.99 19.28
CA PHE A 68 -32.32 -43.37 18.95
C PHE A 68 -30.81 -43.61 19.04
N THR A 69 -30.01 -42.66 18.60
CA THR A 69 -28.54 -42.72 18.70
C THR A 69 -28.10 -42.73 20.17
N GLU A 70 -28.72 -41.92 21.02
CA GLU A 70 -28.51 -41.95 22.47
C GLU A 70 -28.86 -43.31 23.07
N VAL A 71 -30.01 -43.89 22.71
CA VAL A 71 -30.43 -45.22 23.19
C VAL A 71 -29.45 -46.32 22.72
N LYS A 72 -29.03 -46.31 21.44
CA LYS A 72 -28.01 -47.26 20.92
C LYS A 72 -26.68 -47.12 21.68
N LYS A 73 -26.26 -45.90 21.98
CA LYS A 73 -25.04 -45.63 22.76
C LYS A 73 -25.17 -46.18 24.19
N LEU A 74 -26.30 -45.92 24.85
CA LEU A 74 -26.59 -46.44 26.19
C LEU A 74 -26.61 -47.98 26.23
N GLN A 75 -27.21 -48.61 25.20
CA GLN A 75 -27.24 -50.07 25.08
C GLN A 75 -25.83 -50.66 24.93
N LYS A 76 -24.97 -50.01 24.15
CA LYS A 76 -23.58 -50.42 23.94
C LYS A 76 -22.71 -50.23 25.18
N ASP A 77 -22.83 -49.08 25.84
CA ASP A 77 -21.99 -48.71 26.98
C ASP A 77 -22.40 -49.45 28.27
N TYR A 78 -23.67 -49.85 28.39
CA TYR A 78 -24.22 -50.48 29.60
C TYR A 78 -25.10 -51.70 29.31
N PRO A 79 -24.58 -52.76 28.65
CA PRO A 79 -25.39 -53.89 28.18
C PRO A 79 -26.06 -54.67 29.32
N ILE A 80 -25.42 -54.72 30.50
CA ILE A 80 -25.92 -55.41 31.69
C ILE A 80 -27.22 -54.77 32.19
N ILE A 81 -27.37 -53.44 32.08
CA ILE A 81 -28.58 -52.73 32.52
C ILE A 81 -29.76 -53.09 31.62
N PHE A 82 -29.52 -53.25 30.32
CA PHE A 82 -30.56 -53.60 29.36
C PHE A 82 -31.07 -55.04 29.52
N ALA A 83 -30.24 -55.95 30.01
CA ALA A 83 -30.63 -57.33 30.32
C ALA A 83 -31.60 -57.46 31.51
N TYR A 84 -31.73 -56.41 32.34
CA TYR A 84 -32.67 -56.37 33.46
C TYR A 84 -34.01 -55.71 33.11
N PHE A 85 -34.20 -55.23 31.87
CA PHE A 85 -35.50 -54.72 31.45
C PHE A 85 -36.54 -55.86 31.36
N PRO A 86 -37.76 -55.64 31.88
CA PRO A 86 -38.89 -56.50 31.62
C PRO A 86 -39.09 -56.75 30.11
N GLN A 87 -39.32 -58.01 29.73
CA GLN A 87 -39.40 -58.43 28.32
C GLN A 87 -40.55 -57.76 27.55
N ASP A 88 -41.62 -57.39 28.25
CA ASP A 88 -42.76 -56.61 27.78
C ASP A 88 -42.35 -55.19 27.36
N ILE A 89 -41.43 -54.54 28.09
CA ILE A 89 -40.88 -53.23 27.74
C ILE A 89 -40.03 -53.32 26.47
N ILE A 90 -39.21 -54.37 26.35
CA ILE A 90 -38.41 -54.64 25.15
C ILE A 90 -39.31 -54.90 23.93
N LYS A 91 -40.38 -55.70 24.08
CA LYS A 91 -41.35 -55.95 23.00
C LYS A 91 -42.11 -54.68 22.59
N LEU A 92 -42.48 -53.83 23.55
CA LEU A 92 -43.12 -52.55 23.28
C LEU A 92 -42.18 -51.62 22.50
N PHE A 93 -40.89 -51.61 22.87
CA PHE A 93 -39.85 -50.88 22.18
C PHE A 93 -39.70 -51.31 20.72
N ASP A 94 -39.57 -52.62 20.46
CA ASP A 94 -39.48 -53.15 19.11
C ASP A 94 -40.71 -52.82 18.26
N ARG A 95 -41.91 -52.90 18.85
CA ARG A 95 -43.15 -52.54 18.17
C ARG A 95 -43.18 -51.05 17.79
N ARG A 96 -42.76 -50.17 18.69
CA ARG A 96 -42.71 -48.71 18.44
C ARG A 96 -41.71 -48.35 17.35
N LEU A 97 -40.50 -48.90 17.41
CA LEU A 97 -39.48 -48.66 16.38
C LEU A 97 -39.94 -49.09 14.99
N LYS A 98 -40.64 -50.24 14.90
CA LYS A 98 -41.24 -50.70 13.64
C LYS A 98 -42.32 -49.76 13.13
N GLN A 99 -43.15 -49.21 14.01
CA GLN A 99 -44.16 -48.23 13.63
C GLN A 99 -43.52 -46.92 13.14
N THR A 100 -42.54 -46.39 13.87
CA THR A 100 -41.78 -45.19 13.47
C THR A 100 -41.09 -45.39 12.12
N TYR A 101 -40.54 -46.59 11.89
CA TYR A 101 -39.97 -46.94 10.60
C TYR A 101 -41.00 -46.91 9.47
N LEU A 102 -42.19 -47.51 9.67
CA LEU A 102 -43.26 -47.50 8.66
C LEU A 102 -43.71 -46.07 8.34
N ASN A 103 -43.94 -45.25 9.35
CA ASN A 103 -44.36 -43.86 9.15
C ASN A 103 -43.31 -43.04 8.35
N LEU A 104 -42.01 -43.18 8.68
CA LEU A 104 -40.93 -42.52 7.94
C LEU A 104 -40.75 -43.09 6.52
N HIS A 105 -41.05 -44.37 6.33
CA HIS A 105 -40.96 -45.04 5.04
C HIS A 105 -42.04 -44.56 4.08
N ASP A 106 -43.28 -44.46 4.54
CA ASP A 106 -44.42 -43.99 3.73
C ASP A 106 -44.21 -42.52 3.32
N GLU A 107 -43.74 -41.70 4.25
CA GLU A 107 -43.33 -40.31 3.99
C GLU A 107 -42.18 -40.22 2.96
N MET A 108 -41.19 -41.12 3.03
CA MET A 108 -40.11 -41.17 2.04
C MET A 108 -40.62 -41.53 0.64
N LEU A 109 -41.66 -42.38 0.54
CA LEU A 109 -42.30 -42.72 -0.73
C LEU A 109 -43.04 -41.52 -1.34
N GLU A 110 -43.76 -40.76 -0.53
CA GLU A 110 -44.42 -39.52 -0.97
C GLU A 110 -43.41 -38.50 -1.49
N LEU A 111 -42.31 -38.29 -0.76
CA LEU A 111 -41.26 -37.39 -1.18
C LEU A 111 -40.55 -37.88 -2.44
N ALA A 112 -40.34 -39.19 -2.59
CA ALA A 112 -39.70 -39.75 -3.77
C ALA A 112 -40.43 -39.39 -5.07
N ALA A 113 -41.75 -39.19 -5.04
CA ALA A 113 -42.55 -38.77 -6.19
C ALA A 113 -42.30 -37.31 -6.63
N VAL A 114 -41.70 -36.47 -5.77
CA VAL A 114 -41.45 -35.04 -6.04
C VAL A 114 -39.96 -34.81 -6.36
N GLU A 115 -39.59 -34.69 -7.64
CA GLU A 115 -38.18 -34.66 -8.08
C GLU A 115 -37.54 -33.27 -8.24
N THR A 116 -38.28 -32.16 -8.12
CA THR A 116 -37.88 -30.90 -8.79
C THR A 116 -37.35 -29.75 -7.91
N SER A 117 -37.12 -29.91 -6.59
CA SER A 117 -36.58 -28.81 -5.77
C SER A 117 -35.66 -29.19 -4.59
N THR A 118 -34.90 -28.20 -4.11
CA THR A 118 -33.85 -28.32 -3.07
C THR A 118 -34.41 -28.54 -1.66
N LYS A 119 -35.59 -27.97 -1.35
CA LYS A 119 -36.29 -28.18 -0.06
C LYS A 119 -36.70 -29.67 0.13
N PRO A 120 -37.35 -30.34 -0.84
CA PRO A 120 -37.58 -31.79 -0.83
C PRO A 120 -36.32 -32.63 -0.69
N LEU A 121 -35.19 -32.21 -1.27
CA LEU A 121 -33.94 -32.97 -1.18
C LEU A 121 -33.35 -32.99 0.24
N LYS A 122 -33.39 -31.87 0.97
CA LYS A 122 -32.99 -31.82 2.39
C LYS A 122 -33.85 -32.73 3.25
N ARG A 123 -35.19 -32.68 3.06
CA ARG A 123 -36.15 -33.55 3.77
C ARG A 123 -35.88 -35.03 3.47
N LYS A 124 -35.67 -35.39 2.19
CA LYS A 124 -35.27 -36.74 1.76
C LYS A 124 -34.01 -37.22 2.46
N ILE A 125 -33.00 -36.36 2.62
CA ILE A 125 -31.74 -36.72 3.30
C ILE A 125 -31.96 -36.97 4.79
N THR A 126 -32.68 -36.09 5.49
CA THR A 126 -32.95 -36.24 6.93
C THR A 126 -33.77 -37.50 7.21
N ILE A 127 -34.80 -37.77 6.42
CA ILE A 127 -35.63 -38.97 6.56
C ILE A 127 -34.86 -40.24 6.17
N ALA A 128 -34.12 -40.22 5.06
CA ALA A 128 -33.28 -41.35 4.67
C ALA A 128 -32.20 -41.66 5.73
N ARG A 129 -31.67 -40.63 6.43
CA ARG A 129 -30.73 -40.81 7.54
C ARG A 129 -31.37 -41.48 8.75
N ALA A 130 -32.58 -41.06 9.12
CA ALA A 130 -33.34 -41.67 10.20
C ALA A 130 -33.70 -43.13 9.89
N LEU A 131 -34.20 -43.39 8.66
CA LEU A 131 -34.49 -44.74 8.16
C LEU A 131 -33.23 -45.62 8.13
N SER A 132 -32.09 -45.09 7.70
CA SER A 132 -30.80 -45.83 7.69
C SER A 132 -30.38 -46.28 9.09
N ALA A 133 -30.69 -45.51 10.14
CA ALA A 133 -30.38 -45.91 11.51
C ALA A 133 -31.31 -47.02 12.03
N LEU A 134 -32.55 -47.05 11.52
CA LEU A 134 -33.62 -47.99 11.86
C LEU A 134 -33.59 -49.28 11.02
N ASP A 135 -32.83 -49.33 9.92
CA ASP A 135 -32.72 -50.48 8.99
C ASP A 135 -32.45 -51.81 9.75
N ASP A 136 -31.61 -51.79 10.79
CA ASP A 136 -31.29 -52.98 11.61
C ASP A 136 -32.50 -53.60 12.33
N PHE A 137 -33.58 -52.84 12.56
CA PHE A 137 -34.74 -53.23 13.37
C PHE A 137 -35.96 -53.62 12.55
N ALA A 138 -36.08 -53.09 11.32
CA ALA A 138 -37.27 -53.24 10.50
C ALA A 138 -37.24 -54.51 9.63
N GLN A 139 -36.07 -54.88 9.07
CA GLN A 139 -35.79 -56.15 8.39
C GLN A 139 -34.33 -56.19 7.89
N PRO A 140 -33.65 -57.36 7.82
CA PRO A 140 -32.24 -57.47 7.41
C PRO A 140 -31.91 -57.09 5.94
N ASN A 141 -32.91 -56.68 5.14
CA ASN A 141 -32.76 -56.44 3.70
C ASN A 141 -33.11 -55.00 3.25
N CYS A 142 -33.43 -54.08 4.17
CA CYS A 142 -33.75 -52.70 3.81
C CYS A 142 -32.47 -51.90 3.50
N LYS A 143 -32.51 -51.12 2.41
CA LYS A 143 -31.33 -50.47 1.78
C LYS A 143 -31.41 -48.94 1.86
N PHE A 144 -31.98 -48.37 2.93
CA PHE A 144 -32.09 -46.91 3.05
C PHE A 144 -30.73 -46.24 3.21
N CYS A 145 -29.72 -46.95 3.73
CA CYS A 145 -28.32 -46.50 3.71
C CYS A 145 -27.82 -46.20 2.28
N LYS A 146 -28.20 -47.00 1.27
CA LYS A 146 -27.83 -46.71 -0.14
C LYS A 146 -28.58 -45.51 -0.71
N LEU A 147 -29.85 -45.32 -0.33
CA LEU A 147 -30.65 -44.15 -0.71
C LEU A 147 -30.11 -42.87 -0.05
N PHE A 148 -29.75 -42.93 1.22
CA PHE A 148 -29.08 -41.84 1.95
C PHE A 148 -27.77 -41.46 1.28
N LEU A 149 -26.88 -42.44 1.01
CA LEU A 149 -25.63 -42.20 0.29
C LEU A 149 -25.88 -41.64 -1.12
N LYS A 150 -26.87 -42.15 -1.86
CA LYS A 150 -27.23 -41.63 -3.21
C LYS A 150 -27.70 -40.17 -3.16
N HIS A 151 -28.56 -39.81 -2.21
CA HIS A 151 -29.02 -38.42 -2.04
C HIS A 151 -27.94 -37.50 -1.50
N GLN A 152 -27.06 -38.02 -0.62
CA GLN A 152 -25.87 -37.32 -0.16
C GLN A 152 -24.92 -37.06 -1.33
N THR A 153 -24.58 -38.05 -2.16
CA THR A 153 -23.75 -37.87 -3.35
C THR A 153 -24.40 -36.91 -4.35
N LYS A 154 -25.73 -36.90 -4.51
CA LYS A 154 -26.42 -35.91 -5.35
C LYS A 154 -26.32 -34.47 -4.79
N LEU A 155 -26.14 -34.32 -3.47
CA LEU A 155 -25.98 -33.02 -2.81
C LEU A 155 -24.51 -32.56 -2.75
N TYR A 156 -23.55 -33.48 -2.74
CA TYR A 156 -22.12 -33.19 -2.57
C TYR A 156 -21.23 -33.54 -3.79
N GLY A 157 -21.79 -34.15 -4.84
CA GLY A 157 -21.05 -34.69 -6.00
C GLY A 157 -20.83 -33.71 -7.15
N ASP A 158 -21.62 -32.65 -7.25
CA ASP A 158 -21.37 -31.56 -8.21
C ASP A 158 -20.40 -30.55 -7.58
N ILE A 159 -19.13 -30.93 -7.50
CA ILE A 159 -18.06 -29.98 -7.16
C ILE A 159 -17.88 -29.07 -8.37
N ILE A 160 -18.28 -27.82 -8.21
CA ILE A 160 -17.99 -26.78 -9.20
C ILE A 160 -16.48 -26.63 -9.24
N ASP A 161 -15.91 -26.82 -10.43
CA ASP A 161 -14.52 -26.52 -10.66
C ASP A 161 -14.28 -25.01 -10.54
N ILE A 162 -13.49 -24.62 -9.53
CA ILE A 162 -13.12 -23.24 -9.25
C ILE A 162 -11.65 -22.97 -9.59
N GLU A 163 -10.90 -23.99 -10.03
CA GLU A 163 -9.47 -23.87 -10.32
C GLU A 163 -9.16 -22.76 -11.34
N PRO A 164 -9.93 -22.61 -12.44
CA PRO A 164 -9.72 -21.51 -13.38
C PRO A 164 -9.89 -20.12 -12.76
N VAL A 165 -10.80 -19.98 -11.80
CA VAL A 165 -11.05 -18.70 -11.11
C VAL A 165 -9.92 -18.38 -10.13
N LEU A 166 -9.35 -19.41 -9.50
CA LEU A 166 -8.20 -19.24 -8.61
C LEU A 166 -6.94 -18.85 -9.39
N GLU A 167 -6.71 -19.45 -10.55
CA GLU A 167 -5.62 -19.06 -11.47
C GLU A 167 -5.78 -17.60 -11.93
N ALA A 168 -6.99 -17.20 -12.33
CA ALA A 168 -7.30 -15.81 -12.68
C ALA A 168 -7.06 -14.82 -11.51
N ILE A 169 -7.23 -15.24 -10.25
CA ILE A 169 -6.89 -14.41 -9.08
C ILE A 169 -5.37 -14.23 -8.94
N GLU A 170 -4.60 -15.29 -9.21
CA GLU A 170 -3.14 -15.27 -9.15
C GLU A 170 -2.54 -14.40 -10.26
N GLU A 171 -3.08 -14.50 -11.47
CA GLU A 171 -2.68 -13.71 -12.65
C GLU A 171 -3.28 -12.29 -12.68
N HIS A 172 -4.01 -11.90 -11.64
CA HIS A 172 -4.62 -10.56 -11.49
C HIS A 172 -5.64 -10.21 -12.59
N GLU A 173 -6.29 -11.19 -13.19
CA GLU A 173 -7.34 -11.02 -14.20
C GLU A 173 -8.70 -10.70 -13.56
N TYR A 174 -8.76 -9.59 -12.81
CA TYR A 174 -9.95 -9.23 -12.02
C TYR A 174 -11.25 -9.10 -12.81
N PRO A 175 -11.28 -8.65 -14.09
CA PRO A 175 -12.51 -8.70 -14.89
C PRO A 175 -13.06 -10.12 -15.08
N THR A 176 -12.19 -11.10 -15.32
CA THR A 176 -12.54 -12.53 -15.44
C THR A 176 -13.09 -13.05 -14.12
N VAL A 177 -12.39 -12.76 -13.02
CA VAL A 177 -12.81 -13.15 -11.66
C VAL A 177 -14.19 -12.56 -11.31
N ALA A 178 -14.42 -11.29 -11.62
CA ALA A 178 -15.71 -10.64 -11.38
C ALA A 178 -16.84 -11.32 -12.17
N SER A 179 -16.62 -11.60 -13.45
CA SER A 179 -17.61 -12.29 -14.30
C SER A 179 -18.02 -13.65 -13.74
N GLU A 180 -17.04 -14.44 -13.30
CA GLU A 180 -17.29 -15.76 -12.70
C GLU A 180 -17.99 -15.66 -11.34
N LEU A 181 -17.60 -14.70 -10.49
CA LEU A 181 -18.29 -14.45 -9.23
C LEU A 181 -19.76 -14.06 -9.45
N PHE A 182 -20.06 -13.21 -10.44
CA PHE A 182 -21.44 -12.89 -10.80
C PHE A 182 -22.21 -14.11 -11.31
N ARG A 183 -21.60 -14.95 -12.16
CA ARG A 183 -22.20 -16.18 -12.68
C ARG A 183 -22.57 -17.14 -11.55
N ILE A 184 -21.67 -17.34 -10.59
CA ILE A 184 -21.90 -18.20 -9.42
C ILE A 184 -22.98 -17.58 -8.51
N GLN A 185 -22.95 -16.26 -8.31
CA GLN A 185 -23.92 -15.55 -7.46
C GLN A 185 -25.36 -15.65 -7.98
N GLN A 186 -25.59 -15.74 -9.29
CA GLN A 186 -26.94 -15.91 -9.86
C GLN A 186 -27.62 -17.23 -9.43
N ASN A 187 -26.84 -18.23 -9.03
CA ASN A 187 -27.34 -19.56 -8.63
C ASN A 187 -26.99 -19.89 -7.16
N ILE A 188 -26.87 -18.87 -6.30
CA ILE A 188 -26.35 -19.00 -4.93
C ILE A 188 -27.21 -19.89 -4.00
N ASP A 189 -28.46 -20.16 -4.38
CA ASP A 189 -29.36 -21.06 -3.63
C ASP A 189 -28.90 -22.52 -3.66
N ASP A 190 -28.05 -22.89 -4.62
CA ASP A 190 -27.36 -24.18 -4.63
C ASP A 190 -26.26 -24.20 -3.54
N PRO A 191 -26.31 -25.15 -2.59
CA PRO A 191 -25.28 -25.30 -1.56
C PRO A 191 -23.84 -25.45 -2.10
N ASN A 192 -23.65 -26.04 -3.29
CA ASN A 192 -22.35 -26.17 -3.92
C ASN A 192 -21.89 -24.85 -4.53
N MET A 193 -22.78 -24.09 -5.18
CA MET A 193 -22.49 -22.73 -5.67
C MET A 193 -22.11 -21.81 -4.53
N LYS A 194 -22.86 -21.86 -3.42
CA LYS A 194 -22.54 -21.07 -2.23
C LYS A 194 -21.16 -21.39 -1.66
N ARG A 195 -20.80 -22.68 -1.55
CA ARG A 195 -19.47 -23.09 -1.08
C ARG A 195 -18.36 -22.63 -2.02
N ALA A 196 -18.54 -22.79 -3.33
CA ALA A 196 -17.60 -22.33 -4.34
C ALA A 196 -17.39 -20.81 -4.24
N PHE A 197 -18.47 -20.04 -4.14
CA PHE A 197 -18.46 -18.59 -3.97
C PHE A 197 -17.68 -18.17 -2.72
N ASP A 198 -17.97 -18.77 -1.56
CA ASP A 198 -17.28 -18.44 -0.31
C ASP A 198 -15.78 -18.77 -0.37
N ASN A 199 -15.40 -19.89 -1.00
CA ASN A 199 -14.00 -20.26 -1.19
C ASN A 199 -13.25 -19.25 -2.08
N ILE A 200 -13.85 -18.85 -3.20
CA ILE A 200 -13.27 -17.85 -4.11
C ILE A 200 -13.11 -16.52 -3.38
N LYS A 201 -14.11 -16.07 -2.61
CA LYS A 201 -14.04 -14.83 -1.82
C LYS A 201 -12.89 -14.85 -0.81
N ILE A 202 -12.70 -15.96 -0.09
CA ILE A 202 -11.60 -16.10 0.89
C ILE A 202 -10.24 -16.01 0.18
N SER A 203 -10.08 -16.72 -0.95
CA SER A 203 -8.84 -16.69 -1.73
C SER A 203 -8.55 -15.31 -2.32
N LEU A 204 -9.57 -14.66 -2.90
CA LEU A 204 -9.49 -13.30 -3.41
C LEU A 204 -9.07 -12.31 -2.32
N SER A 205 -9.72 -12.36 -1.15
CA SER A 205 -9.41 -11.48 -0.01
C SER A 205 -7.96 -11.64 0.44
N ARG A 206 -7.46 -12.89 0.51
CA ARG A 206 -6.06 -13.18 0.86
C ARG A 206 -5.09 -12.66 -0.19
N SER A 207 -5.38 -12.88 -1.47
CA SER A 207 -4.54 -12.43 -2.59
C SER A 207 -4.44 -10.90 -2.59
N LEU A 208 -5.57 -10.19 -2.51
CA LEU A 208 -5.60 -8.73 -2.50
C LEU A 208 -4.89 -8.12 -1.29
N ASN A 209 -5.05 -8.70 -0.09
CA ASN A 209 -4.34 -8.24 1.11
C ASN A 209 -2.82 -8.45 0.96
N THR A 210 -2.40 -9.57 0.35
CA THR A 210 -0.99 -9.87 0.05
C THR A 210 -0.43 -8.89 -0.98
N LEU A 211 -1.17 -8.62 -2.05
CA LEU A 211 -0.82 -7.65 -3.07
C LEU A 211 -0.63 -6.26 -2.44
N ALA A 212 -1.61 -5.78 -1.66
CA ALA A 212 -1.53 -4.48 -1.00
C ALA A 212 -0.31 -4.35 -0.07
N LYS A 213 -0.05 -5.35 0.79
CA LYS A 213 1.11 -5.36 1.70
C LYS A 213 2.43 -5.44 0.95
N SER A 214 2.51 -6.25 -0.11
CA SER A 214 3.69 -6.38 -0.96
C SER A 214 4.01 -5.05 -1.66
N THR A 215 2.99 -4.38 -2.19
CA THR A 215 3.11 -3.06 -2.82
C THR A 215 3.62 -2.01 -1.85
N LEU A 216 3.06 -1.94 -0.64
CA LEU A 216 3.55 -1.02 0.40
C LEU A 216 5.03 -1.28 0.71
N LYS A 217 5.42 -2.54 0.88
CA LYS A 217 6.82 -2.91 1.15
C LYS A 217 7.75 -2.48 0.02
N LYS A 218 7.33 -2.60 -1.25
CA LYS A 218 8.12 -2.15 -2.41
C LYS A 218 8.36 -0.63 -2.33
N VAL A 219 7.35 0.17 -2.00
CA VAL A 219 7.50 1.64 -1.85
C VAL A 219 8.50 1.98 -0.76
N LEU A 220 8.40 1.32 0.41
CA LEU A 220 9.30 1.56 1.54
C LEU A 220 10.77 1.19 1.26
N LEU A 221 11.03 0.46 0.18
CA LEU A 221 12.36 0.03 -0.25
C LEU A 221 12.85 0.78 -1.50
N LEU A 222 12.12 1.81 -1.96
CA LEU A 222 12.61 2.74 -2.96
C LEU A 222 13.66 3.65 -2.29
N GLY A 223 14.93 3.45 -2.64
CA GLY A 223 16.02 4.29 -2.14
C GLY A 223 15.86 5.77 -2.57
N GLU A 224 16.58 6.67 -1.90
CA GLU A 224 16.50 8.13 -2.14
C GLU A 224 17.52 8.63 -3.17
N ASP A 225 18.63 7.90 -3.34
CA ASP A 225 19.79 8.33 -4.13
C ASP A 225 19.84 7.68 -5.52
N GLU A 226 19.83 6.35 -5.58
CA GLU A 226 19.77 5.58 -6.83
C GLU A 226 18.52 4.69 -6.84
N VAL A 227 17.56 5.06 -7.67
CA VAL A 227 16.29 4.36 -7.79
C VAL A 227 16.39 3.32 -8.89
N ASP A 228 16.19 2.06 -8.52
CA ASP A 228 16.05 0.96 -9.47
C ASP A 228 14.71 1.10 -10.21
N LEU A 229 14.76 1.56 -11.46
CA LEU A 229 13.56 1.76 -12.30
C LEU A 229 12.76 0.47 -12.48
N ASN A 230 13.38 -0.71 -12.46
CA ASN A 230 12.68 -1.98 -12.55
C ASN A 230 11.78 -2.20 -11.31
N ARG A 231 12.23 -1.73 -10.12
CA ARG A 231 11.39 -1.75 -8.91
C ARG A 231 10.23 -0.77 -9.01
N VAL A 232 10.43 0.38 -9.65
CA VAL A 232 9.37 1.38 -9.87
C VAL A 232 8.34 0.85 -10.87
N THR A 233 8.74 0.21 -11.97
CA THR A 233 7.82 -0.45 -12.91
C THR A 233 6.98 -1.52 -12.21
N LYS A 234 7.62 -2.44 -11.46
CA LYS A 234 6.90 -3.46 -10.68
C LYS A 234 6.01 -2.90 -9.57
N LEU A 235 6.25 -1.67 -9.13
CA LEU A 235 5.38 -0.96 -8.20
C LEU A 235 4.14 -0.44 -8.94
N VAL A 236 4.31 0.08 -10.15
CA VAL A 236 3.20 0.57 -10.98
C VAL A 236 2.27 -0.54 -11.40
N ASP A 237 2.81 -1.66 -11.87
CA ASP A 237 1.98 -2.82 -12.25
C ASP A 237 1.10 -3.24 -11.06
N ASN A 238 1.72 -3.38 -9.89
CA ASN A 238 1.03 -3.67 -8.63
C ASN A 238 -0.05 -2.64 -8.25
N LEU A 239 0.23 -1.35 -8.43
CA LEU A 239 -0.74 -0.29 -8.16
C LEU A 239 -1.92 -0.36 -9.14
N GLY A 240 -1.65 -0.63 -10.43
CA GLY A 240 -2.64 -0.87 -11.46
C GLY A 240 -3.56 -2.03 -11.10
N HIS A 241 -3.00 -3.17 -10.71
CA HIS A 241 -3.77 -4.32 -10.23
C HIS A 241 -4.63 -3.99 -9.00
N ILE A 242 -4.15 -3.17 -8.05
CA ILE A 242 -4.97 -2.72 -6.92
C ILE A 242 -6.14 -1.85 -7.38
N LYS A 243 -5.93 -0.95 -8.35
CA LYS A 243 -6.99 -0.09 -8.91
C LYS A 243 -8.04 -0.90 -9.67
N GLU A 244 -7.61 -1.88 -10.46
CA GLU A 244 -8.51 -2.81 -11.14
C GLU A 244 -9.31 -3.66 -10.13
N ALA A 245 -8.65 -4.17 -9.08
CA ALA A 245 -9.32 -4.91 -8.04
C ALA A 245 -10.40 -4.08 -7.33
N GLN A 246 -10.09 -2.82 -7.02
CA GLN A 246 -11.03 -1.84 -6.47
C GLN A 246 -12.23 -1.59 -7.39
N HIS A 247 -12.03 -1.64 -8.71
CA HIS A 247 -13.10 -1.43 -9.68
C HIS A 247 -13.98 -2.66 -9.88
N PHE A 248 -13.38 -3.85 -10.00
CA PHE A 248 -14.09 -5.05 -10.47
C PHE A 248 -14.54 -5.99 -9.36
N VAL A 249 -13.70 -6.22 -8.35
CA VAL A 249 -13.88 -7.37 -7.44
C VAL A 249 -13.98 -7.01 -5.96
N ILE A 250 -13.69 -5.76 -5.58
CA ILE A 250 -13.66 -5.34 -4.17
C ILE A 250 -14.98 -5.58 -3.45
N GLN A 251 -16.12 -5.42 -4.14
CA GLN A 251 -17.46 -5.64 -3.59
C GLN A 251 -17.70 -7.09 -3.13
N PHE A 252 -16.93 -8.05 -3.64
CA PHE A 252 -17.01 -9.46 -3.25
C PHE A 252 -16.11 -9.80 -2.06
N VAL A 253 -15.24 -8.89 -1.64
CA VAL A 253 -14.39 -9.05 -0.45
C VAL A 253 -15.21 -8.71 0.80
N ASP A 254 -14.93 -9.33 1.95
CA ASP A 254 -15.60 -8.96 3.20
C ASP A 254 -15.24 -7.54 3.65
N GLU A 255 -16.16 -6.86 4.35
CA GLU A 255 -15.98 -5.46 4.74
C GLU A 255 -14.71 -5.20 5.57
N VAL A 256 -14.27 -6.18 6.38
CA VAL A 256 -13.07 -6.04 7.20
C VAL A 256 -11.84 -6.04 6.30
N ALA A 257 -11.74 -6.98 5.38
CA ALA A 257 -10.67 -7.05 4.40
C ALA A 257 -10.68 -5.86 3.43
N GLN A 258 -11.85 -5.39 2.98
CA GLN A 258 -11.96 -4.17 2.17
C GLN A 258 -11.33 -2.98 2.89
N LYS A 259 -11.69 -2.73 4.16
CA LYS A 259 -11.12 -1.64 4.97
C LYS A 259 -9.62 -1.79 5.18
N GLU A 260 -9.10 -3.01 5.35
CA GLU A 260 -7.66 -3.25 5.44
C GLU A 260 -6.92 -2.92 4.14
N ILE A 261 -7.50 -3.31 2.99
CA ILE A 261 -6.94 -3.06 1.66
C ILE A 261 -6.92 -1.56 1.37
N GLU A 262 -8.03 -0.85 1.59
CA GLU A 262 -8.13 0.60 1.43
C GLU A 262 -7.12 1.34 2.31
N LYS A 263 -7.06 1.00 3.61
CA LYS A 263 -6.09 1.58 4.53
C LYS A 263 -4.64 1.34 4.08
N THR A 264 -4.35 0.18 3.49
CA THR A 264 -3.01 -0.13 2.98
C THR A 264 -2.71 0.62 1.69
N ALA A 265 -3.69 0.79 0.80
CA ALA A 265 -3.59 1.60 -0.40
C ALA A 265 -3.32 3.08 -0.05
N ASP A 266 -4.03 3.63 0.92
CA ASP A 266 -3.82 5.00 1.41
C ASP A 266 -2.42 5.19 2.01
N LYS A 267 -1.97 4.24 2.84
CA LYS A 267 -0.58 4.22 3.35
C LYS A 267 0.44 4.15 2.23
N THR A 268 0.16 3.40 1.17
CA THR A 268 1.03 3.29 0.00
C THR A 268 1.09 4.61 -0.75
N LYS A 269 -0.05 5.26 -1.01
CA LYS A 269 -0.12 6.60 -1.62
C LYS A 269 0.63 7.63 -0.78
N PHE A 270 0.46 7.60 0.54
CA PHE A 270 1.19 8.46 1.47
C PHE A 270 2.71 8.21 1.43
N ALA A 271 3.14 6.96 1.42
CA ALA A 271 4.56 6.60 1.35
C ALA A 271 5.20 7.07 0.04
N ILE A 272 4.51 6.93 -1.09
CA ILE A 272 4.97 7.44 -2.40
C ILE A 272 5.14 8.97 -2.35
N ARG A 273 4.14 9.69 -1.80
CA ARG A 273 4.20 11.15 -1.64
C ARG A 273 5.38 11.58 -0.76
N ARG A 274 5.58 10.92 0.38
CA ARG A 274 6.69 11.21 1.29
C ARG A 274 8.04 10.99 0.61
N TRP A 275 8.20 9.88 -0.08
CA TRP A 275 9.43 9.57 -0.80
C TRP A 275 9.71 10.60 -1.91
N MET A 276 8.69 10.97 -2.70
CA MET A 276 8.81 12.02 -3.71
C MET A 276 9.22 13.37 -3.08
N LYS A 277 8.67 13.71 -1.91
CA LYS A 277 9.06 14.92 -1.18
C LYS A 277 10.55 14.92 -0.83
N VAL A 278 11.11 13.80 -0.35
CA VAL A 278 12.55 13.70 -0.04
C VAL A 278 13.41 13.90 -1.29
N VAL A 279 13.00 13.36 -2.44
CA VAL A 279 13.68 13.59 -3.74
C VAL A 279 13.64 15.08 -4.13
N LEU A 280 12.54 15.78 -3.87
CA LEU A 280 12.41 17.22 -4.14
C LEU A 280 13.21 18.09 -3.16
N ASP A 281 13.24 17.73 -1.88
CA ASP A 281 14.01 18.44 -0.85
C ASP A 281 15.53 18.31 -1.12
N THR A 282 15.99 17.13 -1.55
CA THR A 282 17.38 16.89 -1.94
C THR A 282 17.75 17.60 -3.25
N PHE A 283 16.81 17.72 -4.19
CA PHE A 283 16.96 18.59 -5.36
C PHE A 283 17.17 20.06 -4.93
N ASP A 284 16.31 20.58 -4.05
CA ASP A 284 16.40 21.96 -3.58
C ASP A 284 17.73 22.23 -2.85
N ALA A 285 18.18 21.28 -2.03
CA ALA A 285 19.49 21.33 -1.40
C ALA A 285 20.63 21.37 -2.43
N SER A 286 20.55 20.55 -3.48
CA SER A 286 21.54 20.50 -4.57
C SER A 286 21.62 21.82 -5.33
N VAL A 287 20.48 22.42 -5.68
CA VAL A 287 20.41 23.73 -6.33
C VAL A 287 21.02 24.83 -5.45
N ASN A 288 20.72 24.82 -4.14
CA ASN A 288 21.27 25.80 -3.21
C ASN A 288 22.78 25.63 -2.98
N ALA A 289 23.29 24.39 -3.01
CA ALA A 289 24.72 24.09 -2.92
C ALA A 289 25.49 24.37 -4.23
N LEU A 290 24.77 24.73 -5.31
CA LEU A 290 25.26 24.87 -6.67
C LEU A 290 25.76 23.55 -7.28
N ASN A 291 25.27 22.41 -6.78
CA ASN A 291 25.50 21.10 -7.36
C ASN A 291 24.44 20.82 -8.44
N PHE A 292 24.56 21.52 -9.58
CA PHE A 292 23.58 21.44 -10.66
C PHE A 292 23.58 20.09 -11.41
N LEU A 293 24.69 19.37 -11.38
CA LEU A 293 24.75 18.01 -11.93
C LEU A 293 23.80 17.08 -11.17
N GLU A 294 23.86 17.10 -9.85
CA GLU A 294 22.95 16.32 -9.01
C GLU A 294 21.51 16.78 -9.19
N ALA A 295 21.27 18.10 -9.25
CA ALA A 295 19.94 18.64 -9.50
C ALA A 295 19.31 18.16 -10.82
N GLU A 296 20.07 18.11 -11.92
CA GLU A 296 19.60 17.59 -13.22
C GLU A 296 19.39 16.07 -13.21
N ASN A 297 20.24 15.32 -12.49
CA ASN A 297 20.02 13.89 -12.28
C ASN A 297 18.70 13.64 -11.54
N LYS A 298 18.43 14.40 -10.47
CA LYS A 298 17.16 14.33 -9.72
C LYS A 298 15.97 14.74 -10.59
N ILE A 299 16.09 15.77 -11.44
CA ILE A 299 15.03 16.13 -12.42
C ILE A 299 14.73 14.95 -13.36
N THR A 300 15.77 14.30 -13.88
CA THR A 300 15.63 13.16 -14.79
C THR A 300 14.97 11.98 -14.09
N LEU A 301 15.34 11.74 -12.84
CA LEU A 301 14.74 10.73 -11.99
C LEU A 301 13.25 11.03 -11.75
N VAL A 302 12.90 12.25 -11.35
CA VAL A 302 11.51 12.68 -11.15
C VAL A 302 10.70 12.52 -12.43
N GLN A 303 11.24 12.92 -13.59
CA GLN A 303 10.56 12.74 -14.88
C GLN A 303 10.23 11.26 -15.13
N ARG A 304 11.23 10.37 -15.00
CA ARG A 304 11.04 8.93 -15.22
C ARG A 304 10.04 8.33 -14.25
N ILE A 305 10.08 8.73 -12.98
CA ILE A 305 9.14 8.25 -11.98
C ILE A 305 7.72 8.72 -12.28
N VAL A 306 7.54 9.99 -12.64
CA VAL A 306 6.22 10.54 -13.00
C VAL A 306 5.67 9.86 -14.26
N ASP A 307 6.52 9.61 -15.26
CA ASP A 307 6.15 8.88 -16.47
C ASP A 307 5.69 7.44 -16.15
N ILE A 308 6.34 6.80 -15.17
CA ILE A 308 6.00 5.44 -14.74
C ILE A 308 4.74 5.45 -13.84
N LEU A 309 4.71 6.25 -12.77
CA LEU A 309 3.64 6.26 -11.76
C LEU A 309 2.35 6.97 -12.18
N GLY A 310 2.38 7.78 -13.25
CA GLY A 310 1.19 8.44 -13.82
C GLY A 310 0.30 9.11 -12.77
N ASP A 311 -0.99 8.76 -12.78
CA ASP A 311 -2.07 9.32 -11.93
C ASP A 311 -1.86 9.17 -10.41
N TYR A 312 -0.98 8.26 -9.96
CA TYR A 312 -0.66 8.14 -8.53
C TYR A 312 0.12 9.35 -8.02
N CYS A 313 0.70 10.11 -8.94
CA CYS A 313 1.38 11.36 -8.71
C CYS A 313 0.51 12.54 -9.21
N GLU A 314 -0.59 12.85 -8.52
CA GLU A 314 -1.47 13.99 -8.89
C GLU A 314 -0.64 15.29 -9.13
N PRO A 315 -0.69 15.88 -10.35
CA PRO A 315 0.00 17.12 -10.66
C PRO A 315 -0.76 18.34 -10.09
N ALA A 316 -0.02 19.38 -9.71
CA ALA A 316 -0.58 20.62 -9.17
C ALA A 316 -1.51 21.36 -10.16
N PRO A 317 -2.56 22.05 -9.66
CA PRO A 317 -3.23 23.10 -10.40
C PRO A 317 -2.22 24.19 -10.79
N LEU A 318 -2.30 24.64 -12.04
CA LEU A 318 -1.26 25.44 -12.68
C LEU A 318 -1.15 26.88 -12.21
N ASP A 319 -2.14 27.43 -11.50
CA ASP A 319 -2.17 28.85 -11.18
C ASP A 319 -2.38 29.11 -9.68
N SER A 320 -1.29 29.46 -9.00
CA SER A 320 -1.34 30.35 -7.82
C SER A 320 -0.01 31.10 -7.76
N GLU A 321 0.12 32.11 -8.63
CA GLU A 321 0.89 33.29 -8.28
C GLU A 321 0.18 33.95 -7.08
N GLY A 322 0.74 33.76 -5.88
CA GLY A 322 0.16 34.27 -4.64
C GLY A 322 1.17 34.18 -3.50
N ASP A 323 2.00 35.21 -3.40
CA ASP A 323 2.80 35.67 -2.27
C ASP A 323 3.05 34.71 -1.09
N VAL A 324 4.31 34.32 -0.95
CA VAL A 324 4.88 33.81 0.30
C VAL A 324 4.93 34.96 1.32
N LYS A 325 3.91 35.06 2.17
CA LYS A 325 4.04 35.75 3.46
C LYS A 325 4.44 34.75 4.55
N LYS A 326 5.58 35.04 5.18
CA LYS A 326 6.06 34.38 6.41
C LYS A 326 5.10 34.63 7.57
N GLY A 327 4.84 33.58 8.35
CA GLY A 327 4.49 33.66 9.77
C GLY A 327 3.08 33.18 10.13
N GLN A 328 2.97 31.97 10.68
CA GLN A 328 2.45 31.72 12.05
C GLN A 328 2.35 30.20 12.31
N GLU A 329 2.96 29.79 13.42
CA GLU A 329 2.73 28.49 14.06
C GLU A 329 1.28 28.38 14.53
N GLY A 330 0.68 27.20 14.35
CA GLY A 330 -0.58 26.84 14.99
C GLY A 330 -1.52 25.99 14.14
N ASN A 331 -1.65 24.71 14.52
CA ASN A 331 -2.66 23.72 14.14
C ASN A 331 -2.73 23.24 12.69
N GLY A 332 -2.16 22.04 12.48
CA GLY A 332 -2.96 20.89 12.07
C GLY A 332 -3.72 21.02 10.76
N ASN A 333 -3.02 21.38 9.68
CA ASN A 333 -3.36 20.96 8.33
C ASN A 333 -2.05 21.02 7.53
N GLU A 334 -1.37 19.87 7.41
CA GLU A 334 -0.30 19.69 6.42
C GLU A 334 -0.87 20.06 5.06
N LYS A 335 -0.55 21.28 4.60
CA LYS A 335 -0.82 21.69 3.21
C LYS A 335 -0.23 20.60 2.33
N THR A 336 -1.09 19.94 1.57
CA THR A 336 -0.80 18.83 0.69
C THR A 336 0.32 19.21 -0.28
N ASP A 337 1.55 18.84 0.07
CA ASP A 337 2.73 19.11 -0.75
C ASP A 337 2.58 18.38 -2.07
N THR A 338 2.38 19.22 -3.08
CA THR A 338 1.93 18.86 -4.41
C THR A 338 3.13 18.48 -5.27
N ILE A 339 3.01 17.48 -6.14
CA ILE A 339 4.14 17.05 -6.98
C ILE A 339 4.47 18.16 -7.97
N ILE A 340 5.66 18.75 -7.81
CA ILE A 340 6.16 19.86 -8.60
C ILE A 340 6.43 19.35 -10.02
N SER A 341 5.84 19.99 -11.03
CA SER A 341 6.10 19.61 -12.43
C SER A 341 7.57 19.79 -12.78
N VAL A 342 8.10 18.91 -13.63
CA VAL A 342 9.50 19.01 -14.13
C VAL A 342 9.82 20.40 -14.71
N LYS A 343 8.84 21.04 -15.34
CA LYS A 343 8.96 22.43 -15.82
C LYS A 343 9.25 23.43 -14.69
N LYS A 344 8.62 23.29 -13.52
CA LYS A 344 8.88 24.14 -12.35
C LYS A 344 10.29 23.89 -11.78
N LEU A 345 10.76 22.64 -11.77
CA LEU A 345 12.13 22.30 -11.34
C LEU A 345 13.18 22.93 -12.26
N ARG A 346 12.99 22.84 -13.59
CA ARG A 346 13.87 23.51 -14.57
C ARG A 346 13.89 25.03 -14.41
N LYS A 347 12.71 25.65 -14.25
CA LYS A 347 12.61 27.09 -13.96
C LYS A 347 13.35 27.49 -12.67
N ARG A 348 13.39 26.62 -11.67
CA ARG A 348 14.10 26.88 -10.41
C ARG A 348 15.63 26.90 -10.61
N ILE A 349 16.15 25.99 -11.43
CA ILE A 349 17.56 26.03 -11.85
C ILE A 349 17.84 27.33 -12.62
N GLU A 350 17.01 27.67 -13.62
CA GLU A 350 17.17 28.89 -14.43
C GLU A 350 17.18 30.14 -13.55
N LYS A 351 16.24 30.26 -12.61
CA LYS A 351 16.19 31.36 -11.65
C LYS A 351 17.46 31.42 -10.81
N LYS A 352 17.94 30.28 -10.30
CA LYS A 352 19.14 30.26 -9.46
C LYS A 352 20.39 30.68 -10.22
N LEU A 353 20.52 30.25 -11.48
CA LEU A 353 21.60 30.70 -12.36
C LEU A 353 21.52 32.19 -12.64
N GLN A 354 20.31 32.73 -12.87
CA GLN A 354 20.12 34.16 -13.07
C GLN A 354 20.49 34.98 -11.81
N GLU A 355 20.12 34.51 -10.61
CA GLU A 355 20.54 35.14 -9.34
C GLU A 355 22.07 35.24 -9.22
N ILE A 356 22.80 34.22 -9.67
CA ILE A 356 24.27 34.20 -9.68
C ILE A 356 24.81 35.23 -10.67
N VAL A 357 24.27 35.27 -11.89
CA VAL A 357 24.64 36.25 -12.91
C VAL A 357 24.42 37.68 -12.40
N ASP A 358 23.25 37.97 -11.84
CA ASP A 358 22.91 39.29 -11.31
C ASP A 358 23.84 39.69 -10.16
N LYS A 359 24.21 38.73 -9.30
CA LYS A 359 25.19 38.95 -8.23
C LYS A 359 26.54 39.42 -8.79
N TYR A 360 27.03 38.83 -9.87
CA TYR A 360 28.29 39.26 -10.50
C TYR A 360 28.15 40.59 -11.25
N LYS A 361 27.04 40.80 -11.97
CA LYS A 361 26.75 42.05 -12.67
C LYS A 361 26.71 43.26 -11.74
N ASN A 362 26.18 43.09 -10.54
CA ASN A 362 26.10 44.15 -9.53
C ASN A 362 27.42 44.46 -8.82
N ILE A 363 28.49 43.68 -9.07
CA ILE A 363 29.82 44.00 -8.53
C ILE A 363 30.48 45.08 -9.39
N HIS A 364 30.88 46.18 -8.77
CA HIS A 364 31.68 47.22 -9.40
C HIS A 364 33.15 47.10 -8.97
N LEU A 365 34.09 47.42 -9.86
CA LEU A 365 35.52 47.47 -9.51
C LEU A 365 35.98 48.88 -9.15
N VAL A 366 35.39 49.90 -9.76
CA VAL A 366 35.71 51.30 -9.50
C VAL A 366 35.30 51.65 -8.06
N GLY A 367 36.19 52.34 -7.33
CA GLY A 367 35.95 52.77 -5.95
C GLY A 367 36.23 51.70 -4.87
N HIS A 368 36.64 50.49 -5.25
CA HIS A 368 37.01 49.43 -4.30
C HIS A 368 38.52 49.38 -4.02
N THR A 369 38.88 49.17 -2.76
CA THR A 369 40.27 48.99 -2.29
C THR A 369 40.66 47.52 -2.09
N PHE A 370 39.66 46.65 -1.93
CA PHE A 370 39.81 45.21 -1.76
C PHE A 370 39.11 44.46 -2.89
N ASN A 371 39.52 43.22 -3.16
CA ASN A 371 38.91 42.39 -4.19
C ASN A 371 37.42 42.13 -3.85
N PRO A 372 36.47 42.67 -4.63
CA PRO A 372 35.04 42.52 -4.34
C PRO A 372 34.51 41.11 -4.66
N TYR A 373 35.29 40.27 -5.34
CA TYR A 373 34.96 38.88 -5.64
C TYR A 373 35.41 37.90 -4.56
N ALA A 374 36.14 38.33 -3.52
CA ALA A 374 36.73 37.43 -2.53
C ALA A 374 35.70 36.59 -1.76
N SER A 375 34.50 37.12 -1.53
CA SER A 375 33.41 36.41 -0.83
C SER A 375 32.62 35.45 -1.73
N PHE A 376 32.83 35.51 -3.05
CA PHE A 376 32.19 34.63 -4.02
C PHE A 376 33.09 34.44 -5.25
N PRO A 377 34.20 33.67 -5.12
CA PRO A 377 35.24 33.58 -6.12
C PRO A 377 34.74 33.00 -7.47
N PRO A 378 34.98 33.67 -8.61
CA PRO A 378 34.63 33.17 -9.93
C PRO A 378 35.21 31.78 -10.23
N ARG A 379 36.43 31.50 -9.74
CA ARG A 379 37.07 30.18 -9.84
C ARG A 379 36.21 29.07 -9.24
N GLU A 380 35.69 29.25 -8.04
CA GLU A 380 34.88 28.23 -7.35
C GLU A 380 33.56 27.99 -8.10
N ILE A 381 32.95 29.05 -8.63
CA ILE A 381 31.71 28.93 -9.43
C ILE A 381 31.98 28.22 -10.75
N TYR A 382 33.08 28.55 -11.42
CA TYR A 382 33.50 27.87 -12.64
C TYR A 382 33.68 26.38 -12.41
N GLU A 383 34.39 25.98 -11.34
CA GLU A 383 34.63 24.57 -11.00
C GLU A 383 33.31 23.81 -10.78
N LYS A 384 32.35 24.41 -10.06
CA LYS A 384 31.02 23.81 -9.85
C LYS A 384 30.19 23.68 -11.13
N LEU A 385 30.36 24.61 -12.08
CA LEU A 385 29.65 24.60 -13.36
C LEU A 385 30.36 23.80 -14.45
N TYR A 386 31.66 23.56 -14.32
CA TYR A 386 32.51 23.02 -15.39
C TYR A 386 31.94 21.74 -16.02
N THR A 387 31.56 20.77 -15.19
CA THR A 387 31.02 19.48 -15.65
C THR A 387 29.67 19.64 -16.34
N ILE A 388 28.80 20.53 -15.85
CA ILE A 388 27.43 20.69 -16.38
C ILE A 388 27.38 21.59 -17.61
N MET A 389 28.32 22.53 -17.76
CA MET A 389 28.47 23.37 -18.96
C MET A 389 28.73 22.56 -20.23
N ASN A 390 29.33 21.38 -20.12
CA ASN A 390 29.53 20.47 -21.24
C ASN A 390 28.26 19.70 -21.62
N LYS A 391 27.24 19.68 -20.75
CA LYS A 391 25.98 18.96 -20.97
C LYS A 391 24.83 19.85 -21.45
N GLY A 392 24.86 21.16 -21.21
CA GLY A 392 23.75 22.05 -21.55
C GLY A 392 24.16 23.49 -21.87
N ALA A 393 23.58 24.06 -22.93
CA ALA A 393 23.86 25.42 -23.39
C ALA A 393 23.53 26.49 -22.33
N LEU A 394 22.44 26.30 -21.57
CA LEU A 394 22.00 27.22 -20.51
C LEU A 394 23.13 27.58 -19.54
N TYR A 395 23.82 26.57 -18.98
CA TYR A 395 24.90 26.78 -18.02
C TYR A 395 26.10 27.47 -18.66
N LYS A 396 26.43 27.08 -19.88
CA LYS A 396 27.54 27.66 -20.64
C LYS A 396 27.29 29.12 -20.98
N ASP A 397 26.08 29.46 -21.38
CA ASP A 397 25.69 30.81 -21.76
C ASP A 397 25.66 31.73 -20.53
N LYS A 398 25.13 31.24 -19.39
CA LYS A 398 25.14 31.96 -18.11
C LYS A 398 26.55 32.17 -17.57
N TRP A 399 27.43 31.19 -17.70
CA TRP A 399 28.84 31.37 -17.35
C TRP A 399 29.52 32.42 -18.25
N LYS A 400 29.33 32.34 -19.57
CA LYS A 400 29.89 33.32 -20.51
C LYS A 400 29.42 34.75 -20.21
N GLU A 401 28.18 34.90 -19.77
CA GLU A 401 27.63 36.19 -19.34
C GLU A 401 28.44 36.78 -18.17
N ILE A 402 28.78 35.96 -17.17
CA ILE A 402 29.62 36.34 -16.02
C ILE A 402 31.06 36.62 -16.48
N GLU A 403 31.63 35.73 -17.29
CA GLU A 403 33.00 35.84 -17.79
C GLU A 403 33.21 37.16 -18.56
N ASN A 404 32.32 37.45 -19.52
CA ASN A 404 32.38 38.66 -20.32
C ASN A 404 32.21 39.93 -19.47
N ASP A 405 31.30 39.91 -18.49
CA ASP A 405 31.09 41.03 -17.58
C ASP A 405 32.34 41.34 -16.74
N ILE A 406 32.97 40.30 -16.17
CA ILE A 406 34.20 40.45 -15.38
C ILE A 406 35.35 40.96 -16.27
N ILE A 407 35.55 40.36 -17.45
CA ILE A 407 36.59 40.80 -18.40
C ILE A 407 36.39 42.26 -18.80
N LEU A 408 35.14 42.64 -19.11
CA LEU A 408 34.81 44.00 -19.49
C LEU A 408 35.12 44.99 -18.35
N LYS A 409 34.75 44.66 -17.10
CA LYS A 409 35.02 45.51 -15.93
C LYS A 409 36.51 45.70 -15.68
N ILE A 410 37.30 44.63 -15.82
CA ILE A 410 38.77 44.71 -15.66
C ILE A 410 39.38 45.58 -16.77
N ARG A 411 38.96 45.37 -18.03
CA ARG A 411 39.43 46.18 -19.15
C ARG A 411 39.00 47.64 -19.04
N GLN A 412 37.78 47.92 -18.57
CA GLN A 412 37.33 49.28 -18.30
C GLN A 412 38.16 49.95 -17.22
N LEU A 413 38.54 49.22 -16.15
CA LEU A 413 39.43 49.73 -15.11
C LEU A 413 40.82 50.04 -15.66
N ILE A 414 41.33 49.20 -16.57
CA ILE A 414 42.60 49.42 -17.29
C ILE A 414 42.50 50.66 -18.19
N VAL A 415 41.46 50.80 -19.01
CA VAL A 415 41.29 51.92 -19.96
C VAL A 415 40.95 53.24 -19.26
N ALA A 416 40.15 53.21 -18.19
CA ALA A 416 39.88 54.39 -17.37
C ALA A 416 41.17 55.01 -16.82
N ARG A 417 42.25 54.23 -16.74
CA ARG A 417 43.60 54.69 -16.40
C ARG A 417 44.29 55.45 -17.52
N GLU A 418 44.14 55.00 -18.77
CA GLU A 418 44.77 55.61 -19.96
C GLU A 418 44.21 57.00 -20.28
N LYS A 419 43.00 57.30 -19.77
CA LYS A 419 42.29 58.56 -20.06
C LYS A 419 42.69 59.74 -19.17
N VAL A 420 43.65 59.63 -18.25
CA VAL A 420 43.75 60.62 -17.17
C VAL A 420 45.16 61.14 -16.94
N GLY A 421 45.49 62.24 -17.63
CA GLY A 421 46.51 63.20 -17.21
C GLY A 421 46.14 64.00 -15.93
N ALA A 422 45.26 63.46 -15.08
CA ALA A 422 44.70 64.11 -13.88
C ALA A 422 44.58 63.19 -12.65
N LEU A 423 45.02 61.92 -12.71
CA LEU A 423 45.02 61.00 -11.57
C LEU A 423 46.37 61.05 -10.86
N ARG A 424 46.34 60.89 -9.54
CA ARG A 424 47.57 60.87 -8.75
C ARG A 424 48.24 59.49 -8.86
N PRO A 425 49.58 59.41 -8.88
CA PRO A 425 50.30 58.14 -9.12
C PRO A 425 49.91 56.99 -8.16
N TRP A 426 49.55 57.29 -6.91
CA TRP A 426 49.11 56.29 -5.94
C TRP A 426 47.71 55.72 -6.21
N GLU A 427 46.83 56.46 -6.88
CA GLU A 427 45.51 55.99 -7.29
C GLU A 427 45.64 54.97 -8.42
N ILE A 428 46.57 55.24 -9.34
CA ILE A 428 46.94 54.36 -10.44
C ILE A 428 47.52 53.04 -9.92
N GLY A 429 48.47 53.09 -8.98
CA GLY A 429 49.03 51.89 -8.34
C GLY A 429 47.99 51.06 -7.58
N SER A 430 46.99 51.73 -7.00
CA SER A 430 45.87 51.06 -6.31
C SER A 430 44.99 50.25 -7.27
N TYR A 431 44.71 50.76 -8.46
CA TYR A 431 43.92 50.04 -9.48
C TYR A 431 44.63 48.79 -10.00
N ILE A 432 45.93 48.87 -10.27
CA ILE A 432 46.71 47.70 -10.70
C ILE A 432 46.76 46.64 -9.61
N ARG A 433 46.95 47.08 -8.35
CA ARG A 433 46.91 46.17 -7.20
C ARG A 433 45.56 45.46 -7.11
N LEU A 434 44.45 46.20 -7.29
CA LEU A 434 43.12 45.61 -7.33
C LEU A 434 42.99 44.57 -8.46
N CYS A 435 43.39 44.90 -9.70
CA CYS A 435 43.40 43.96 -10.81
C CYS A 435 44.17 42.67 -10.50
N ARG A 436 45.37 42.78 -9.92
CA ARG A 436 46.16 41.62 -9.49
C ARG A 436 45.44 40.77 -8.44
N THR A 437 44.79 41.40 -7.46
CA THR A 437 44.02 40.65 -6.46
C THR A 437 42.76 39.99 -7.05
N VAL A 438 42.17 40.55 -8.10
CA VAL A 438 41.06 39.91 -8.82
C VAL A 438 41.57 38.70 -9.61
N LEU A 439 42.73 38.80 -10.28
CA LEU A 439 43.32 37.67 -11.04
C LEU A 439 43.49 36.41 -10.19
N THR A 440 43.79 36.53 -8.89
CA THR A 440 44.02 35.36 -8.02
C THR A 440 42.77 34.53 -7.77
N VAL A 441 41.58 35.08 -8.00
CA VAL A 441 40.29 34.38 -7.79
C VAL A 441 39.60 34.02 -9.11
N LEU A 442 40.22 34.31 -10.25
CA LEU A 442 39.69 33.94 -11.57
C LEU A 442 40.05 32.49 -11.94
N PRO A 443 39.22 31.84 -12.79
CA PRO A 443 39.60 30.63 -13.50
C PRO A 443 40.85 30.85 -14.36
N ASP A 444 41.61 29.79 -14.59
CA ASP A 444 42.92 29.89 -15.25
C ASP A 444 42.83 30.44 -16.69
N HIS A 445 41.78 30.10 -17.44
CA HIS A 445 41.59 30.64 -18.80
C HIS A 445 41.40 32.17 -18.83
N MET A 446 40.63 32.72 -17.88
CA MET A 446 40.44 34.18 -17.76
C MET A 446 41.70 34.84 -17.21
N LYS A 447 42.36 34.20 -16.23
CA LYS A 447 43.60 34.70 -15.64
C LYS A 447 44.67 34.85 -16.72
N ASN A 448 44.94 33.80 -17.49
CA ASN A 448 45.95 33.80 -18.53
C ASN A 448 45.67 34.85 -19.62
N MET A 449 44.39 35.07 -19.93
CA MET A 449 43.98 36.10 -20.89
C MET A 449 44.29 37.52 -20.40
N LEU A 450 44.03 37.80 -19.13
CA LEU A 450 44.10 39.16 -18.57
C LEU A 450 45.46 39.51 -17.94
N GLU A 451 46.25 38.49 -17.55
CA GLU A 451 47.52 38.68 -16.86
C GLU A 451 48.53 39.47 -17.71
N GLU A 452 48.60 39.19 -19.02
CA GLU A 452 49.48 39.94 -19.92
C GLU A 452 49.00 41.38 -20.13
N GLU A 453 47.69 41.59 -20.30
CA GLU A 453 47.09 42.93 -20.45
C GLU A 453 47.40 43.80 -19.22
N ILE A 454 47.24 43.25 -18.01
CA ILE A 454 47.53 43.95 -16.76
C ILE A 454 49.04 44.21 -16.61
N ARG A 455 49.89 43.25 -16.96
CA ARG A 455 51.36 43.40 -16.88
C ARG A 455 51.87 44.50 -17.81
N GLN A 456 51.35 44.57 -19.04
CA GLN A 456 51.70 45.63 -19.99
C GLN A 456 51.22 46.99 -19.48
N SER A 457 50.00 47.04 -18.98
CA SER A 457 49.44 48.21 -18.34
C SER A 457 50.38 48.70 -17.22
N GLU A 458 50.81 47.84 -16.31
CA GLU A 458 51.71 48.19 -15.21
C GLU A 458 53.06 48.74 -15.66
N LYS A 459 53.69 48.11 -16.67
CA LYS A 459 54.93 48.64 -17.25
C LYS A 459 54.76 50.06 -17.79
N TYR A 460 53.62 50.34 -18.44
CA TYR A 460 53.30 51.67 -18.93
C TYR A 460 53.13 52.68 -17.77
N VAL A 461 52.56 52.28 -16.62
CA VAL A 461 52.49 53.18 -15.44
C VAL A 461 53.86 53.57 -14.98
N LEU A 462 54.71 52.55 -14.77
CA LEU A 462 56.03 52.76 -14.18
C LEU A 462 56.83 53.70 -15.05
N TYR A 463 56.77 53.52 -16.37
CA TYR A 463 57.39 54.41 -17.35
C TYR A 463 56.82 55.84 -17.32
N GLU A 464 55.50 56.03 -17.29
CA GLU A 464 54.90 57.37 -17.19
C GLU A 464 55.22 58.05 -15.85
N MET A 465 55.27 57.30 -14.76
CA MET A 465 55.66 57.81 -13.44
C MET A 465 57.13 58.24 -13.40
N GLU A 466 58.03 57.47 -14.04
CA GLU A 466 59.44 57.82 -14.18
C GLU A 466 59.61 59.11 -14.99
N ILE A 467 58.90 59.26 -16.12
CA ILE A 467 58.90 60.49 -16.91
C ILE A 467 58.34 61.67 -16.11
N ALA A 468 57.19 61.49 -15.45
CA ALA A 468 56.57 62.56 -14.66
C ALA A 468 57.47 63.00 -13.49
N GLY A 469 58.16 62.05 -12.85
CA GLY A 469 59.15 62.33 -11.81
C GLY A 469 60.35 63.10 -12.36
N ALA A 470 60.90 62.67 -13.50
CA ALA A 470 62.01 63.37 -14.15
C ALA A 470 61.62 64.79 -14.61
N VAL A 471 60.40 64.98 -15.12
CA VAL A 471 59.88 66.31 -15.50
C VAL A 471 59.69 67.19 -14.27
N ALA A 472 59.16 66.66 -13.16
CA ALA A 472 59.04 67.40 -11.91
C ALA A 472 60.42 67.81 -11.36
N GLU A 473 61.41 66.93 -11.40
CA GLU A 473 62.78 67.20 -10.97
C GLU A 473 63.48 68.24 -11.86
N ILE A 474 63.21 68.25 -13.17
CA ILE A 474 63.70 69.29 -14.10
C ILE A 474 63.02 70.65 -13.81
N VAL A 475 61.73 70.65 -13.50
CA VAL A 475 60.97 71.88 -13.18
C VAL A 475 61.43 72.46 -11.84
N ASP A 476 61.65 71.63 -10.82
CA ASP A 476 62.16 72.03 -9.52
C ASP A 476 63.61 72.52 -9.59
N ASN A 477 64.44 71.96 -10.48
CA ASN A 477 65.80 72.44 -10.73
C ASN A 477 65.86 73.73 -11.58
N LYS A 478 64.77 74.14 -12.25
CA LYS A 478 64.73 75.30 -13.15
C LYS A 478 64.27 76.63 -12.53
N ASN A 479 64.08 76.72 -11.22
CA ASN A 479 63.99 78.00 -10.51
C ASN A 479 64.54 77.79 -9.11
N VAL A 480 65.73 78.33 -8.78
CA VAL A 480 65.80 79.64 -8.10
C VAL A 480 66.89 80.61 -8.62
N ASN A 481 67.89 80.23 -9.43
CA ASN A 481 69.09 81.10 -9.60
C ASN A 481 69.44 81.66 -11.01
N GLU A 482 68.64 81.49 -12.06
CA GLU A 482 69.01 82.04 -13.39
C GLU A 482 68.05 83.10 -13.98
N LEU A 483 67.10 83.63 -13.20
CA LEU A 483 66.21 84.73 -13.65
C LEU A 483 66.55 86.11 -13.05
N ILE A 484 67.68 86.25 -12.36
CA ILE A 484 68.25 87.55 -11.95
C ILE A 484 69.71 87.60 -12.40
N ASN A 485 69.92 87.76 -13.71
CA ASN A 485 71.08 88.44 -14.31
C ASN A 485 71.01 88.30 -15.84
N PHE A 486 70.17 89.12 -16.47
CA PHE A 486 70.52 89.81 -17.71
C PHE A 486 69.66 91.06 -17.88
#